data_AF-A0A951YFI2-F1
#
_entry.id   AF-A0A951YFI2-F1
#
_cell.length_a   1.000
_cell.length_b   1.000
_cell.length_c   1.000
_cell.angle_alpha   90.00
_cell.angle_beta   90.00
_cell.angle_gamma   90.00
#
_symmetry.space_group_name_H-M   'P 1'
#
loop_
_entity.id
_entity.type
_entity.pdbx_description
1 polymer ?
#
loop_
_entity_poly.entity_id
_entity_poly.type
_entity_poly.pdbx_seq_one_letter_code
_entity_poly.pdbx_strand_id
1 'polypeptide(L)'
;MNDFYRIEYIQREPNSVSCRIVFNDQHDIFKGHFPGQPVVPGVCMMQMVKELLEAQTDTHLWLRDAGQVKFLQLITPDVHPLINISWKEEGNGYNVNANFRNDTSDLFKLTGNFETH
;
A
#
# COMPACT_ATOMS: atom_id res chain seq x y z
N MET A 1 -0.03 10.24 -6.02
CA MET A 1 -1.21 9.37 -6.14
C MET A 1 -2.46 10.15 -5.71
N ASN A 2 -2.56 11.39 -6.17
CA ASN A 2 -3.33 12.43 -5.47
C ASN A 2 -4.82 12.14 -5.54
N ASP A 3 -5.50 12.18 -4.40
CA ASP A 3 -6.93 11.91 -4.28
C ASP A 3 -7.37 10.49 -4.71
N PHE A 4 -6.44 9.54 -4.82
CA PHE A 4 -6.76 8.14 -5.16
C PHE A 4 -7.46 7.42 -4.00
N TYR A 5 -7.10 7.76 -2.77
CA TYR A 5 -7.65 7.19 -1.56
C TYR A 5 -7.58 8.18 -0.40
N ARG A 6 -8.36 7.91 0.63
CA ARG A 6 -8.26 8.57 1.93
C ARG A 6 -8.07 7.55 3.04
N ILE A 7 -7.42 7.97 4.12
CA ILE A 7 -7.27 7.18 5.34
C ILE A 7 -8.48 7.47 6.23
N GLU A 8 -9.30 6.45 6.48
CA GLU A 8 -10.43 6.55 7.40
C GLU A 8 -10.01 6.38 8.86
N TYR A 9 -9.04 5.50 9.10
CA TYR A 9 -8.48 5.23 10.42
C TYR A 9 -6.99 4.94 10.30
N ILE A 10 -6.20 5.39 11.27
CA ILE A 10 -4.77 5.11 11.37
C ILE A 10 -4.38 4.80 12.81
N GLN A 11 -3.61 3.73 12.97
CA GLN A 11 -2.96 3.35 14.21
C GLN A 11 -1.46 3.26 13.97
N ARG A 12 -0.69 4.01 14.75
CA ARG A 12 0.77 4.07 14.65
C ARG A 12 1.42 3.39 15.84
N GLU A 13 2.47 2.65 15.57
CA GLU A 13 3.39 2.07 16.54
C GLU A 13 4.83 2.42 16.12
N PRO A 14 5.86 2.21 16.97
CA PRO A 14 7.22 2.64 16.66
C PRO A 14 7.77 2.15 15.30
N ASN A 15 7.43 0.92 14.89
CA ASN A 15 7.93 0.29 13.68
C ASN A 15 6.81 -0.36 12.84
N SER A 16 5.58 0.09 13.06
CA SER A 16 4.42 -0.42 12.33
C SER A 16 3.32 0.63 12.20
N VAL A 17 2.51 0.51 11.16
CA VAL A 17 1.30 1.31 10.97
C VAL A 17 0.19 0.43 10.42
N SER A 18 -1.03 0.63 10.92
CA SER A 18 -2.24 0.01 10.40
C SER A 18 -3.24 1.09 9.99
N CYS A 19 -3.69 1.06 8.73
CA CYS A 19 -4.55 2.08 8.13
C CYS A 19 -5.78 1.45 7.47
N ARG A 20 -6.97 1.97 7.75
CA ARG A 20 -8.18 1.67 6.95
C ARG A 20 -8.25 2.63 5.78
N ILE A 21 -8.30 2.10 4.56
CA ILE A 21 -8.32 2.88 3.33
C ILE A 21 -9.72 2.88 2.71
N VAL A 22 -10.13 4.03 2.18
CA VAL A 22 -11.31 4.19 1.32
C VAL A 22 -10.83 4.74 -0.02
N PHE A 23 -11.09 4.03 -1.12
CA PHE A 23 -10.73 4.49 -2.46
C PHE A 23 -11.69 5.56 -2.96
N ASN A 24 -11.19 6.46 -3.81
CA ASN A 24 -12.01 7.39 -4.56
C ASN A 24 -12.45 6.74 -5.87
N ASP A 25 -13.67 6.22 -5.92
CA ASP A 25 -14.22 5.52 -7.09
C ASP A 25 -14.34 6.41 -8.35
N GLN A 26 -14.31 7.74 -8.20
CA GLN A 26 -14.31 8.71 -9.29
C GLN A 26 -12.92 8.97 -9.89
N HIS A 27 -11.86 8.42 -9.29
CA HIS A 27 -10.49 8.69 -9.71
C HIS A 27 -10.20 8.12 -11.11
N ASP A 28 -9.50 8.90 -11.95
CA ASP A 28 -9.23 8.57 -13.35
C ASP A 28 -8.48 7.24 -13.58
N ILE A 29 -7.70 6.78 -12.58
CA ILE A 29 -7.05 5.45 -12.57
C ILE A 29 -8.06 4.33 -12.87
N PHE A 30 -9.31 4.45 -12.40
CA PHE A 30 -10.34 3.45 -12.63
C PHE A 30 -11.00 3.55 -14.01
N LYS A 31 -10.87 4.69 -14.72
CA LYS A 31 -11.36 4.85 -16.10
C LYS A 31 -10.51 4.08 -17.12
N GLY A 32 -9.24 3.82 -16.80
CA GLY A 32 -8.30 3.09 -17.66
C GLY A 32 -8.23 1.57 -17.40
N HIS A 33 -8.80 1.08 -16.29
CA HIS A 33 -8.68 -0.32 -15.87
C HIS A 33 -9.99 -1.07 -16.14
N PHE A 34 -9.99 -1.87 -17.22
CA PHE A 34 -11.06 -2.75 -17.72
C PHE A 34 -12.46 -2.10 -17.84
N PRO A 35 -12.96 -1.83 -19.06
CA PRO A 35 -14.31 -1.30 -19.27
C PRO A 35 -15.38 -2.12 -18.53
N GLY A 36 -16.05 -1.49 -17.56
CA GLY A 36 -17.12 -2.11 -16.76
C GLY A 36 -16.68 -2.89 -15.51
N GLN A 37 -15.37 -3.01 -15.22
CA GLN A 37 -14.84 -3.69 -14.02
C GLN A 37 -13.63 -2.95 -13.44
N PRO A 38 -13.84 -1.84 -12.70
CA PRO A 38 -12.75 -1.06 -12.14
C PRO A 38 -11.98 -1.87 -11.10
N VAL A 39 -10.66 -1.94 -11.24
CA VAL A 39 -9.76 -2.61 -10.29
C VAL A 39 -8.60 -1.70 -9.92
N VAL A 40 -8.14 -1.80 -8.67
CA VAL A 40 -6.94 -1.12 -8.20
C VAL A 40 -5.72 -1.74 -8.88
N PRO A 41 -4.89 -0.97 -9.60
CA PRO A 41 -3.69 -1.50 -10.23
C PRO A 41 -2.67 -1.99 -9.21
N GLY A 42 -1.93 -3.05 -9.52
CA GLY A 42 -0.91 -3.57 -8.61
C GLY A 42 0.20 -2.57 -8.27
N VAL A 43 0.61 -1.76 -9.25
CA VAL A 43 1.58 -0.66 -9.05
C VAL A 43 1.06 0.39 -8.08
N CYS A 44 -0.25 0.62 -8.05
CA CYS A 44 -0.87 1.52 -7.09
C CYS A 44 -0.77 0.95 -5.67
N MET A 45 -0.95 -0.36 -5.49
CA MET A 45 -0.76 -1.00 -4.19
C MET A 45 0.66 -0.82 -3.66
N MET A 46 1.67 -1.01 -4.51
CA MET A 46 3.07 -0.79 -4.15
C MET A 46 3.35 0.67 -3.82
N GLN A 47 2.79 1.61 -4.58
CA GLN A 47 2.93 3.04 -4.32
C GLN A 47 2.29 3.47 -2.99
N MET A 48 1.13 2.91 -2.61
CA MET A 48 0.53 3.17 -1.30
C MET A 48 1.42 2.71 -0.14
N VAL A 49 2.06 1.54 -0.26
CA VAL A 49 3.02 1.07 0.75
C VAL A 49 4.17 2.06 0.90
N LYS A 50 4.73 2.54 -0.22
CA LYS A 50 5.79 3.56 -0.22
C LYS A 50 5.31 4.83 0.49
N GLU A 51 4.21 5.44 0.05
CA GLU A 51 3.72 6.71 0.57
C GLU A 51 3.40 6.65 2.08
N LEU A 52 2.78 5.55 2.53
CA LEU A 52 2.47 5.35 3.94
C LEU A 52 3.72 5.18 4.80
N LEU A 53 4.74 4.47 4.28
CA LEU A 53 6.02 4.30 4.95
C LEU A 53 6.80 5.62 5.01
N GLU A 54 6.92 6.36 3.90
CA GLU A 54 7.56 7.68 3.85
C GLU A 54 6.91 8.65 4.85
N ALA A 55 5.58 8.59 5.00
CA ALA A 55 4.85 9.39 5.98
C ALA A 55 5.12 9.00 7.44
N GLN A 56 5.57 7.76 7.72
CA GLN A 56 5.95 7.34 9.08
C GLN A 56 7.42 7.63 9.38
N THR A 57 8.28 7.57 8.37
CA THR A 57 9.73 7.72 8.52
C THR A 57 10.23 9.15 8.22
N ASP A 58 9.34 10.03 7.75
CA ASP A 58 9.65 11.40 7.30
C ASP A 58 10.83 11.44 6.32
N THR A 59 10.89 10.44 5.44
CA THR A 59 12.03 10.18 4.57
C THR A 59 11.55 9.78 3.18
N HIS A 60 12.19 10.31 2.13
CA HIS A 60 11.90 9.88 0.76
C HIS A 60 12.60 8.56 0.43
N LEU A 61 11.84 7.59 -0.09
CA LEU A 61 12.27 6.20 -0.23
C LEU A 61 12.10 5.65 -1.64
N TRP A 62 13.00 4.75 -2.02
CA TRP A 62 12.94 4.00 -3.27
C TRP A 62 12.86 2.51 -2.96
N LEU A 63 11.90 1.81 -3.57
CA LEU A 63 11.89 0.35 -3.55
C LEU A 63 13.08 -0.14 -4.38
N ARG A 64 14.09 -0.69 -3.71
CA ARG A 64 15.31 -1.19 -4.33
C ARG A 64 15.17 -2.63 -4.78
N ASP A 65 14.64 -3.45 -3.90
CA ASP A 65 14.37 -4.87 -4.15
C ASP A 65 13.02 -5.24 -3.57
N ALA A 66 12.28 -6.07 -4.31
CA ALA A 66 11.02 -6.61 -3.87
C ALA A 66 11.16 -8.13 -3.73
N GLY A 67 11.50 -8.58 -2.53
CA GLY A 67 11.64 -10.01 -2.25
C GLY A 67 10.37 -10.81 -2.53
N GLN A 68 9.19 -10.25 -2.26
CA GLN A 68 7.92 -10.90 -2.62
C GLN A 68 6.85 -9.85 -2.93
N VAL A 69 6.15 -10.03 -4.05
CA VAL A 69 4.94 -9.28 -4.38
C VAL A 69 3.86 -10.28 -4.79
N LYS A 70 2.76 -10.36 -4.03
CA LYS A 70 1.64 -11.27 -4.28
C LYS A 70 0.34 -10.49 -4.41
N PHE A 71 -0.30 -10.58 -5.57
CA PHE A 71 -1.65 -10.10 -5.82
C PHE A 71 -2.60 -11.29 -5.66
N LEU A 72 -3.17 -11.45 -4.46
CA LEU A 72 -3.93 -12.64 -4.08
C LEU A 72 -5.38 -12.55 -4.55
N GLN A 73 -5.97 -11.35 -4.48
CA GLN A 73 -7.33 -11.07 -4.91
C GLN A 73 -7.39 -9.70 -5.59
N LEU A 74 -8.37 -9.55 -6.48
CA LEU A 74 -8.70 -8.25 -7.05
C LEU A 74 -9.23 -7.33 -5.96
N ILE A 75 -8.84 -6.06 -6.03
CA ILE A 75 -9.36 -5.01 -5.16
C ILE A 75 -10.16 -4.07 -6.06
N THR A 76 -11.45 -3.93 -5.79
CA THR A 76 -12.34 -2.97 -6.43
C THR A 76 -12.50 -1.73 -5.56
N PRO A 77 -12.95 -0.58 -6.09
CA PRO A 77 -13.04 0.67 -5.32
C PRO A 77 -13.94 0.60 -4.08
N ASP A 78 -14.93 -0.29 -4.06
CA ASP A 78 -15.85 -0.52 -2.94
C ASP A 78 -15.21 -1.32 -1.78
N VAL A 79 -14.05 -1.94 -1.99
CA VAL A 79 -13.32 -2.63 -0.94
C VAL A 79 -12.58 -1.60 -0.09
N HIS A 80 -12.76 -1.68 1.24
CA HIS A 80 -12.08 -0.81 2.21
C HIS A 80 -11.00 -1.60 2.97
N PRO A 81 -9.81 -1.83 2.37
CA PRO A 81 -8.82 -2.70 2.97
C PRO A 81 -8.21 -2.09 4.22
N LEU A 82 -7.86 -2.96 5.17
CA LEU A 82 -6.90 -2.64 6.21
C LEU A 82 -5.48 -2.90 5.65
N ILE A 83 -4.67 -1.85 5.57
CA ILE A 83 -3.27 -1.92 5.19
C ILE A 83 -2.44 -1.97 6.46
N ASN A 84 -1.64 -3.02 6.63
CA ASN A 84 -0.63 -3.08 7.68
C ASN A 84 0.75 -3.01 7.05
N ILE A 85 1.62 -2.19 7.61
CA ILE A 85 3.01 -2.06 7.20
C ILE A 85 3.83 -2.15 8.47
N SER A 86 4.88 -2.96 8.43
CA SER A 86 5.91 -3.03 9.45
C SER A 86 7.26 -2.93 8.79
N TRP A 87 8.21 -2.31 9.48
CA TRP A 87 9.54 -2.12 8.94
C TRP A 87 10.62 -2.30 10.01
N LYS A 88 11.84 -2.51 9.54
CA LYS A 88 13.04 -2.50 10.37
C LYS A 88 14.10 -1.68 9.66
N GLU A 89 14.78 -0.81 10.40
CA GLU A 89 15.94 -0.09 9.86
C GLU A 89 17.02 -1.07 9.41
N GLU A 90 17.54 -0.86 8.21
CA GLU A 90 18.61 -1.64 7.61
C GLU A 90 19.48 -0.73 6.74
N GLY A 91 20.72 -0.47 7.16
CA GLY A 91 21.64 0.41 6.44
C GLY A 91 21.10 1.85 6.30
N ASN A 92 20.93 2.30 5.07
CA ASN A 92 20.36 3.62 4.72
C ASN A 92 18.85 3.55 4.39
N GLY A 93 18.17 2.50 4.84
CA GLY A 93 16.80 2.22 4.46
C GLY A 93 16.05 1.32 5.45
N TYR A 94 15.08 0.59 4.92
CA TYR A 94 14.13 -0.20 5.67
C TYR A 94 13.85 -1.54 4.98
N ASN A 95 13.91 -2.63 5.72
CA ASN A 95 13.28 -3.89 5.35
C ASN A 95 11.79 -3.84 5.73
N VAL A 96 10.90 -4.02 4.76
CA VAL A 96 9.47 -3.75 4.91
C VAL A 96 8.65 -5.00 4.64
N ASN A 97 7.65 -5.23 5.48
CA ASN A 97 6.57 -6.20 5.27
C ASN A 97 5.23 -5.47 5.31
N ALA A 98 4.46 -5.60 4.23
CA ALA A 98 3.14 -5.01 4.10
C ALA A 98 2.10 -6.04 3.63
N ASN A 99 0.88 -5.93 4.14
CA ASN A 99 -0.26 -6.66 3.61
C ASN A 99 -1.52 -5.78 3.57
N PHE A 100 -2.34 -6.01 2.55
CA PHE A 100 -3.68 -5.45 2.47
C PHE A 100 -4.63 -6.60 2.74
N ARG A 101 -5.63 -6.38 3.59
CA ARG A 101 -6.59 -7.40 3.96
C ARG A 101 -8.00 -6.85 4.07
N ASN A 102 -8.97 -7.70 3.80
CA ASN A 102 -10.35 -7.49 4.24
C ASN A 102 -10.60 -8.33 5.51
N ASP A 103 -11.86 -8.47 5.90
CA ASP A 103 -12.25 -9.21 7.11
C ASP A 103 -11.97 -10.72 7.01
N THR A 104 -11.86 -11.27 5.80
CA THR A 104 -11.78 -12.71 5.56
C THR A 104 -10.40 -13.20 5.11
N SER A 105 -9.59 -12.34 4.48
CA SER A 105 -8.42 -12.78 3.72
C SER A 105 -7.42 -11.67 3.40
N ASP A 106 -6.19 -12.07 3.07
CA ASP A 106 -5.20 -11.18 2.48
C ASP A 106 -5.51 -10.97 0.98
N LEU A 107 -5.44 -9.71 0.56
CA LEU A 107 -5.68 -9.24 -0.81
C LEU A 107 -4.35 -9.02 -1.55
N PHE A 108 -3.37 -8.46 -0.86
CA PHE A 108 -2.06 -8.11 -1.40
C PHE A 108 -0.99 -8.32 -0.32
N LYS A 109 0.20 -8.76 -0.72
CA LYS A 109 1.39 -8.83 0.14
C LYS A 109 2.62 -8.29 -0.56
N LEU A 110 3.41 -7.53 0.17
CA LEU A 110 4.71 -7.05 -0.26
C LEU A 110 5.75 -7.27 0.84
N THR A 111 6.90 -7.83 0.47
CA THR A 111 8.13 -7.73 1.25
C THR A 111 9.22 -7.15 0.36
N GLY A 112 9.97 -6.17 0.85
CA GLY A 112 11.01 -5.53 0.07
C GLY A 112 11.86 -4.55 0.87
N ASN A 113 12.94 -4.10 0.25
CA ASN A 113 13.87 -3.14 0.81
C ASN A 113 13.64 -1.77 0.19
N PHE A 114 13.46 -0.77 1.05
CA PHE A 114 13.25 0.62 0.68
C PHE A 114 14.43 1.45 1.16
N GLU A 115 15.09 2.17 0.28
CA GLU A 115 16.29 2.95 0.64
C GLU A 115 16.15 4.43 0.34
N THR A 116 16.89 5.24 1.10
CA THR A 116 17.20 6.61 0.72
C THR A 116 18.11 6.66 -0.50
N HIS A 117 18.13 7.81 -1.17
CA HIS A 117 18.81 7.97 -2.44
C HIS A 117 20.34 7.95 -2.33
#